data_AF-A0A2A2GRL0-F1
#
_entry.id   AF-A0A2A2GRL0-F1
#
_cell.length_a   1.000
_cell.length_b   1.000
_cell.length_c   1.000
_cell.angle_alpha   90.00
_cell.angle_beta   90.00
_cell.angle_gamma   90.00
#
_symmetry.space_group_name_H-M   'P 1'
#
loop_
_entity.id
_entity.type
_entity.pdbx_description
1 polymer ?
#
loop_
_entity_poly.entity_id
_entity_poly.type
_entity_poly.pdbx_seq_one_letter_code
_entity_poly.pdbx_strand_id
1 'polypeptide(L)'
;MPSTLAKWNENQCHNLDEQVVIQHNWHELRLFMWDYMGIVRTTKRLTRALRRIHLLQQEIEEYYSNFRLSNNLLELRNLVQVAELMIRCALDRKESCGLH
;
A
#
# COMPACT_ATOMS: atom_id res chain seq x y z
N MET A 1 -29.28 -1.02 -29.67
CA MET A 1 -29.56 -0.39 -28.36
C MET A 1 -28.38 -0.70 -27.46
N PRO A 2 -27.59 0.28 -26.98
CA PRO A 2 -26.53 -0.03 -26.04
C PRO A 2 -27.18 -0.39 -24.70
N SER A 3 -26.75 -1.53 -24.16
CA SER A 3 -27.13 -2.08 -22.86
C SER A 3 -26.99 -1.02 -21.77
N THR A 4 -28.08 -0.79 -21.03
CA THR A 4 -28.11 0.04 -19.82
C THR A 4 -27.04 -0.43 -18.85
N LEU A 5 -25.96 0.33 -18.73
CA LEU A 5 -24.98 0.18 -17.66
C LEU A 5 -25.74 0.27 -16.32
N ALA A 6 -25.46 -0.67 -15.42
CA ALA A 6 -25.99 -0.63 -14.07
C ALA A 6 -25.63 0.74 -13.46
N LYS A 7 -26.63 1.43 -12.88
CA LYS A 7 -26.39 2.70 -12.19
C LYS A 7 -25.36 2.46 -11.09
N TRP A 8 -24.26 3.20 -11.15
CA TRP A 8 -23.26 3.22 -10.09
C TRP A 8 -23.96 3.50 -8.76
N ASN A 9 -23.92 2.54 -7.83
CA ASN A 9 -24.62 2.64 -6.57
C ASN A 9 -23.74 3.45 -5.60
N GLU A 10 -24.04 4.74 -5.46
CA GLU A 10 -23.30 5.70 -4.63
C GLU A 10 -23.56 5.56 -3.12
N ASN A 11 -24.40 4.62 -2.69
CA ASN A 11 -24.78 4.43 -1.28
C ASN A 11 -23.71 3.68 -0.46
N GLN A 12 -22.44 4.02 -0.63
CA GLN A 12 -21.38 3.51 0.25
C GLN A 12 -21.12 4.53 1.36
N CYS A 13 -21.36 4.07 2.59
CA CYS A 13 -21.35 4.84 3.83
C CYS A 13 -19.98 5.50 4.06
N HIS A 14 -19.95 6.77 4.47
CA HIS A 14 -18.76 7.37 5.05
C HIS A 14 -18.60 6.85 6.48
N ASN A 15 -17.84 5.76 6.65
CA ASN A 15 -17.59 5.20 7.97
C ASN A 15 -16.34 5.85 8.57
N LEU A 16 -16.49 6.48 9.73
CA LEU A 16 -15.39 7.14 10.45
C LEU A 16 -14.30 6.13 10.86
N ASP A 17 -14.68 4.90 11.20
CA ASP A 17 -13.76 3.83 11.60
C ASP A 17 -12.77 3.47 10.48
N GLU A 18 -13.20 3.53 9.22
CA GLU A 18 -12.34 3.21 8.07
C GLU A 18 -11.27 4.28 7.82
N GLN A 19 -11.60 5.55 8.06
CA GLN A 19 -10.60 6.62 7.95
C GLN A 19 -9.48 6.43 8.96
N VAL A 20 -9.80 5.94 10.17
CA VAL A 20 -8.82 5.61 11.20
C VAL A 20 -7.91 4.47 10.72
N VAL A 21 -8.48 3.43 10.10
CA VAL A 21 -7.69 2.31 9.58
C VAL A 21 -6.77 2.74 8.44
N ILE A 22 -7.27 3.54 7.49
CA ILE A 22 -6.43 4.09 6.40
C ILE A 22 -5.28 4.93 6.97
N GLN A 23 -5.57 5.78 7.97
CA GLN A 23 -4.54 6.58 8.63
C GLN A 23 -3.52 5.71 9.38
N HIS A 24 -3.97 4.63 10.01
CA HIS A 24 -3.10 3.65 10.67
C HIS A 24 -2.18 2.96 9.66
N ASN A 25 -2.73 2.45 8.56
CA ASN A 25 -1.97 1.76 7.51
C ASN A 25 -0.95 2.69 6.85
N TRP A 26 -1.28 3.97 6.71
CA TRP A 26 -0.35 4.98 6.24
C TRP A 26 0.83 5.18 7.22
N HIS A 27 0.55 5.22 8.52
CA HIS A 27 1.60 5.31 9.54
C HIS A 27 2.47 4.04 9.57
N GLU A 28 1.85 2.86 9.52
CA GLU A 28 2.56 1.58 9.50
C GLU A 28 3.48 1.48 8.28
N LEU A 29 2.99 1.84 7.09
CA LEU A 29 3.77 1.86 5.86
C LEU A 29 5.04 2.69 6.02
N ARG A 30 4.91 3.92 6.52
CA ARG A 30 6.06 4.81 6.71
C ARG A 30 7.05 4.25 7.73
N LEU A 31 6.55 3.67 8.82
CA LEU A 31 7.38 3.16 9.91
C LEU A 31 8.21 1.95 9.45
N PHE A 32 7.61 0.93 8.84
CA PHE A 32 8.42 -0.23 8.42
C PHE A 32 9.31 0.09 7.21
N MET A 33 8.92 1.03 6.34
CA MET A 33 9.81 1.48 5.26
C MET A 33 11.04 2.19 5.83
N TRP A 34 10.89 2.97 6.88
CA TRP A 34 12.03 3.52 7.61
C TRP A 34 12.92 2.44 8.22
N ASP A 35 12.32 1.47 8.92
CA ASP A 35 13.07 0.44 9.65
C ASP A 35 13.77 -0.58 8.74
N TYR A 36 13.15 -0.93 7.61
CA TYR A 36 13.61 -2.02 6.74
C TYR A 36 14.25 -1.55 5.43
N MET A 37 13.85 -0.39 4.93
CA MET A 37 14.33 0.24 3.69
C MET A 37 15.13 1.53 3.94
N GLY A 38 15.44 1.84 5.21
CA GLY A 38 16.27 2.97 5.61
C GLY A 38 17.74 2.86 5.14
N ILE A 39 18.62 3.66 5.76
CA ILE A 39 20.02 3.81 5.33
C ILE A 39 20.77 2.47 5.29
N VAL A 40 20.58 1.64 6.32
CA VAL A 40 21.25 0.33 6.41
C VAL A 40 20.27 -0.79 6.12
N ARG A 41 20.53 -1.52 5.02
CA ARG A 41 19.65 -2.57 4.50
C ARG A 41 20.28 -3.94 4.64
N THR A 42 19.43 -4.94 4.87
CA THR A 42 19.83 -6.35 4.85
C THR A 42 18.77 -7.15 4.13
N THR A 43 19.15 -8.22 3.44
CA THR A 43 18.21 -9.09 2.72
C THR A 43 17.06 -9.54 3.62
N LYS A 44 17.35 -9.90 4.88
CA LYS A 44 16.33 -10.31 5.86
C LYS A 44 15.31 -9.19 6.16
N ARG A 45 15.75 -7.94 6.28
CA ARG A 45 14.85 -6.78 6.48
C ARG A 45 14.02 -6.50 5.23
N LEU A 46 14.64 -6.53 4.06
CA LEU A 46 13.96 -6.32 2.77
C LEU A 46 12.87 -7.37 2.52
N THR A 47 13.16 -8.66 2.77
CA THR A 47 12.15 -9.72 2.67
C THR A 47 11.02 -9.55 3.68
N ARG A 48 11.30 -9.03 4.89
CA ARG A 48 10.25 -8.70 5.87
C ARG A 48 9.38 -7.53 5.39
N ALA A 49 9.98 -6.49 4.82
CA ALA A 49 9.26 -5.37 4.23
C ALA A 49 8.33 -5.82 3.10
N LEU A 50 8.82 -6.68 2.21
CA LEU A 50 8.04 -7.21 1.09
C LEU A 50 6.79 -7.97 1.56
N ARG A 51 6.92 -8.80 2.60
CA ARG A 51 5.78 -9.52 3.20
C ARG A 51 4.72 -8.57 3.76
N ARG A 52 5.14 -7.48 4.44
CA ARG A 52 4.20 -6.49 4.98
C ARG A 52 3.49 -5.70 3.87
N ILE A 53 4.21 -5.34 2.82
CA ILE A 53 3.63 -4.70 1.63
C ILE A 53 2.55 -5.58 1.01
N HIS A 54 2.81 -6.88 0.83
CA HIS A 54 1.82 -7.80 0.25
C HIS A 54 0.56 -7.91 1.11
N LEU A 55 0.71 -7.92 2.44
CA LEU A 55 -0.43 -7.90 3.35
C LEU A 55 -1.23 -6.60 3.22
N LEU A 56 -0.57 -5.43 3.20
CA LEU A 56 -1.25 -4.15 2.97
C LEU A 56 -1.95 -4.08 1.61
N GLN A 57 -1.37 -4.66 0.55
CA GLN A 57 -2.02 -4.71 -0.77
C GLN A 57 -3.30 -5.53 -0.73
N GLN A 58 -3.30 -6.66 -0.02
CA GLN A 58 -4.50 -7.50 0.14
C GLN A 58 -5.60 -6.77 0.91
N GLU A 59 -5.26 -6.12 2.02
CA GLU A 59 -6.23 -5.32 2.79
C GLU A 59 -6.80 -4.16 1.98
N ILE A 60 -5.96 -3.46 1.22
CA ILE A 60 -6.39 -2.36 0.35
C ILE A 60 -7.37 -2.85 -0.73
N GLU A 61 -7.11 -4.00 -1.36
CA GLU A 61 -8.00 -4.59 -2.37
C GLU A 61 -9.36 -4.98 -1.76
N GLU A 62 -9.34 -5.56 -0.56
CA GLU A 62 -10.57 -5.83 0.20
C GLU A 62 -11.35 -4.53 0.46
N TYR A 63 -10.66 -3.42 0.75
CA TYR A 63 -11.32 -2.13 0.89
C TYR A 63 -11.97 -1.62 -0.40
N TYR A 64 -11.35 -1.79 -1.57
CA TYR A 64 -11.94 -1.39 -2.85
C TYR A 64 -13.25 -2.12 -3.15
N SER A 65 -13.35 -3.40 -2.76
CA SER A 65 -14.53 -4.22 -3.04
C SER A 65 -15.76 -3.81 -2.21
N ASN A 66 -15.53 -3.23 -1.02
CA ASN A 66 -16.57 -3.03 -0.01
C ASN A 66 -16.94 -1.55 0.20
N PHE A 67 -16.07 -0.58 -0.16
CA PHE A 67 -16.20 0.82 0.27
C PHE A 67 -16.13 1.85 -0.86
N ARG A 68 -16.57 3.08 -0.54
CA ARG A 68 -16.53 4.21 -1.48
C ARG A 68 -15.10 4.68 -1.67
N LEU A 69 -14.73 4.88 -2.94
CA LEU A 69 -13.45 5.47 -3.31
C LEU A 69 -13.24 6.81 -2.60
N SER A 70 -12.09 6.96 -1.95
CA SER A 70 -11.67 8.20 -1.29
C SER A 70 -10.23 8.54 -1.68
N ASN A 71 -9.89 9.84 -1.61
CA ASN A 71 -8.54 10.30 -1.92
C ASN A 71 -7.48 9.62 -1.03
N ASN A 72 -7.76 9.45 0.26
CA ASN A 72 -6.84 8.82 1.20
C ASN A 72 -6.57 7.35 0.85
N LEU A 73 -7.59 6.60 0.42
CA LEU A 73 -7.44 5.22 -0.01
C LEU A 73 -6.62 5.12 -1.31
N LEU A 74 -6.88 6.01 -2.27
CA LEU A 74 -6.12 6.10 -3.52
C LEU A 74 -4.64 6.42 -3.25
N GLU A 75 -4.38 7.37 -2.35
CA GLU A 75 -3.03 7.76 -1.96
C GLU A 75 -2.29 6.61 -1.28
N LEU A 76 -2.92 5.95 -0.31
CA LEU A 76 -2.35 4.79 0.37
C LEU A 76 -2.01 3.67 -0.63
N ARG A 77 -2.91 3.37 -1.57
CA ARG A 77 -2.69 2.38 -2.63
C ARG A 77 -1.48 2.73 -3.49
N ASN A 78 -1.36 3.99 -3.90
CA ASN A 78 -0.23 4.44 -4.70
C ASN A 78 1.10 4.34 -3.94
N LEU A 79 1.11 4.73 -2.66
CA LEU A 79 2.30 4.63 -1.80
C LEU A 79 2.75 3.18 -1.61
N VAL A 80 1.81 2.27 -1.34
CA VAL A 80 2.11 0.84 -1.21
C VAL A 80 2.69 0.28 -2.51
N GLN A 81 2.12 0.65 -3.67
CA GLN A 81 2.64 0.20 -4.96
C GLN A 81 4.07 0.66 -5.23
N VAL A 82 4.37 1.94 -4.95
CA VAL A 82 5.74 2.48 -5.12
C VAL A 82 6.70 1.83 -4.12
N ALA A 83 6.27 1.61 -2.88
CA ALA A 83 7.08 0.96 -1.87
C ALA A 83 7.44 -0.49 -2.25
N GLU A 84 6.50 -1.25 -2.84
CA GLU A 84 6.79 -2.58 -3.37
C GLU A 84 7.91 -2.55 -4.41
N LEU A 85 7.83 -1.64 -5.38
CA LEU A 85 8.83 -1.49 -6.44
C LEU A 85 10.20 -1.16 -5.85
N MET A 86 10.26 -0.22 -4.89
CA MET A 86 11.52 0.14 -4.23
C MET A 86 12.15 -1.07 -3.51
N ILE A 87 11.35 -1.88 -2.82
CA ILE A 87 11.85 -3.08 -2.11
C ILE A 87 12.35 -4.13 -3.10
N ARG A 88 11.61 -4.38 -4.19
CA ARG A 88 12.02 -5.33 -5.23
C ARG A 88 13.34 -4.89 -5.87
N CYS A 89 13.47 -3.62 -6.27
CA CYS A 89 14.72 -3.08 -6.78
C CYS A 89 15.88 -3.23 -5.78
N ALA A 90 15.62 -3.01 -4.48
CA ALA A 90 16.64 -3.16 -3.45
C ALA A 90 17.05 -4.63 -3.22
N LEU A 91 16.14 -5.58 -3.37
CA LEU A 91 16.40 -7.02 -3.28
C LEU A 91 17.19 -7.54 -4.48
N ASP A 92 16.90 -7.04 -5.67
CA ASP A 92 17.54 -7.48 -6.92
C ASP A 92 18.99 -6.99 -7.02
N ARG A 93 19.31 -5.83 -6.42
CA ARG A 93 20.67 -5.29 -6.39
C ARG A 93 21.56 -6.04 -5.39
N LYS A 94 22.66 -6.62 -5.88
CA LYS A 94 23.62 -7.43 -5.09
C LYS A 94 24.90 -6.69 -4.68
N GLU A 95 24.93 -5.38 -4.89
CA GLU A 95 26.05 -4.51 -4.59
C GLU A 95 25.57 -3.31 -3.76
N SER A 96 26.43 -2.75 -2.90
CA SER A 96 26.17 -1.48 -2.24
C SER A 96 26.81 -0.36 -3.05
N CYS A 97 26.02 0.63 -3.44
CA CYS A 97 26.46 1.70 -4.33
C CYS A 97 25.67 2.98 -4.05
N GLY A 98 26.38 4.06 -3.67
CA GLY A 98 25.77 5.35 -3.38
C GLY A 98 24.82 5.28 -2.18
N LEU A 99 23.55 5.63 -2.38
CA LEU A 99 22.49 5.58 -1.35
C LEU A 99 21.85 4.19 -1.20
N HIS A 100 22.46 3.16 -1.80
CA HIS A 100 22.03 1.77 -1.68
C HIS A 100 22.96 0.90 -0.85
#